data_AF-A0A1F6QWM6-F1
#
_entry.id   AF-A0A1F6QWM6-F1
#
_cell.length_a   1.000
_cell.length_b   1.000
_cell.length_c   1.000
_cell.angle_alpha   90.00
_cell.angle_beta   90.00
_cell.angle_gamma   90.00
#
_symmetry.space_group_name_H-M   'P 1'
#
loop_
_entity.id
_entity.type
_entity.pdbx_description
1 polymer ?
#
loop_
_entity_poly.entity_id
_entity_poly.type
_entity_poly.pdbx_seq_one_letter_code
_entity_poly.pdbx_strand_id
1 'polypeptide(L)'
;MNSCIIDIETEDLDPKEGRIICIGTKDAENGKVTVFFDEDEEKMLKDFLGYFHNRNFKEIIGYNILFDIRFIFAKCLRYGLSANGFFSSSITDLMTIMKSVRRIYCYNKPGTLNEWTEFVFGAGKYPLTESISDLFDKGKISQIIEYNKRDVEITYQLWERVQKVFGHD
;
A
#
# COMPACT_ATOMS: atom_id res chain seq x y z
N MET A 1 8.04 -16.81 0.24
CA MET A 1 6.83 -16.64 1.07
C MET A 1 5.86 -15.84 0.23
N ASN A 2 4.56 -16.17 0.20
CA ASN A 2 3.65 -15.46 -0.68
C ASN A 2 3.38 -14.05 -0.13
N SER A 3 3.90 -13.03 -0.80
CA SER A 3 3.90 -11.65 -0.33
C SER A 3 3.03 -10.77 -1.22
N CYS A 4 2.32 -9.84 -0.60
CA CYS A 4 1.45 -8.87 -1.28
C CYS A 4 1.94 -7.46 -0.99
N ILE A 5 2.21 -6.70 -2.05
CA ILE A 5 2.49 -5.27 -1.95
C ILE A 5 1.14 -4.56 -1.87
N ILE A 6 0.99 -3.64 -0.94
CA ILE A 6 -0.26 -2.91 -0.69
C ILE A 6 0.02 -1.42 -0.59
N ASP A 7 -0.92 -0.63 -1.12
CA ASP A 7 -1.00 0.82 -0.98
C ASP A 7 -2.47 1.24 -1.04
N ILE A 8 -2.91 2.17 -0.19
CA ILE A 8 -4.28 2.72 -0.21
C ILE A 8 -4.30 4.20 -0.55
N GLU A 9 -5.37 4.62 -1.22
CA GLU A 9 -5.71 6.04 -1.37
C GLU A 9 -6.91 6.38 -0.49
N THR A 10 -6.85 7.50 0.22
CA THR A 10 -7.88 7.91 1.18
C THR A 10 -8.28 9.37 0.98
N GLU A 11 -9.51 9.72 1.37
CA GLU A 11 -9.97 11.12 1.37
C GLU A 11 -9.29 11.96 2.47
N ASP A 12 -9.00 11.33 3.61
CA ASP A 12 -8.40 11.95 4.78
C ASP A 12 -7.31 11.05 5.38
N LEU A 13 -6.45 11.60 6.24
CA LEU A 13 -5.45 10.86 7.00
C LEU A 13 -6.03 10.19 8.25
N ASP A 14 -7.17 10.66 8.77
CA ASP A 14 -7.88 10.03 9.88
C ASP A 14 -8.97 9.07 9.36
N PRO A 15 -8.90 7.77 9.67
CA PRO A 15 -9.91 6.80 9.24
C PRO A 15 -11.32 7.02 9.80
N LYS A 16 -11.47 7.88 10.80
CA LYS A 16 -12.78 8.32 11.30
C LYS A 16 -13.44 9.36 10.40
N GLU A 17 -12.64 10.18 9.72
CA GLU A 17 -13.12 11.34 8.98
C GLU A 17 -13.20 11.05 7.47
N GLY A 18 -12.29 10.25 6.92
CA GLY A 18 -12.26 9.92 5.48
C GLY A 18 -12.48 8.44 5.18
N ARG A 19 -12.89 8.12 3.95
CA ARG A 19 -12.95 6.74 3.44
C ARG A 19 -11.66 6.32 2.74
N ILE A 20 -11.51 5.02 2.53
CA ILE A 20 -10.64 4.44 1.51
C ILE A 20 -11.33 4.60 0.15
N ILE A 21 -10.61 5.22 -0.77
CA ILE A 21 -11.04 5.42 -2.16
C ILE A 21 -10.72 4.17 -2.97
N CYS A 22 -9.47 3.69 -2.89
CA CYS A 22 -9.07 2.44 -3.56
C CYS A 22 -7.96 1.71 -2.79
N ILE A 23 -7.83 0.42 -3.06
CA ILE A 23 -6.78 -0.44 -2.48
C ILE A 23 -6.00 -1.07 -3.64
N GLY A 24 -4.74 -0.70 -3.75
CA GLY A 24 -3.80 -1.29 -4.69
C GLY A 24 -3.16 -2.53 -4.11
N THR A 25 -3.01 -3.55 -4.95
CA THR A 25 -2.25 -4.75 -4.60
C THR A 25 -1.35 -5.17 -5.74
N LYS A 26 -0.17 -5.71 -5.42
CA LYS A 26 0.64 -6.49 -6.35
C LYS A 26 1.08 -7.78 -5.70
N ASP A 27 0.78 -8.89 -6.35
CA ASP A 27 1.23 -10.22 -5.96
C ASP A 27 2.71 -10.38 -6.34
N ALA A 28 3.57 -10.60 -5.35
CA ALA A 28 5.01 -10.68 -5.58
C ALA A 28 5.43 -11.97 -6.33
N GLU A 29 4.61 -13.02 -6.32
CA GLU A 29 4.96 -14.30 -6.96
C GLU A 29 4.63 -14.30 -8.46
N ASN A 30 3.51 -13.68 -8.87
CA ASN A 30 3.08 -13.68 -10.27
C ASN A 30 3.09 -12.29 -10.93
N GLY A 31 3.40 -11.24 -10.17
CA GLY A 31 3.49 -9.86 -10.66
C GLY A 31 2.15 -9.18 -10.94
N LYS A 32 1.01 -9.85 -10.73
CA LYS A 32 -0.33 -9.32 -11.03
C LYS A 32 -0.65 -8.13 -10.12
N VAL A 33 -0.94 -7.00 -10.75
CA VAL A 33 -1.49 -5.81 -10.10
C VAL A 33 -3.02 -5.89 -10.12
N THR A 34 -3.66 -5.67 -8.98
CA THR A 34 -5.12 -5.56 -8.84
C THR A 34 -5.44 -4.33 -8.00
N VAL A 35 -6.30 -3.46 -8.49
CA VAL A 35 -6.83 -2.33 -7.72
C VAL A 35 -8.31 -2.57 -7.43
N PHE A 36 -8.68 -2.50 -6.16
CA PHE A 36 -10.05 -2.58 -5.69
C PHE A 36 -10.60 -1.17 -5.58
N PHE A 37 -11.72 -0.93 -6.24
CA PHE A 37 -12.49 0.31 -6.15
C PHE A 37 -13.97 -0.05 -6.18
N ASP A 38 -14.74 0.53 -5.28
CA ASP A 38 -16.20 0.47 -5.28
C ASP A 38 -16.74 1.72 -4.57
N GLU A 39 -17.88 2.24 -5.03
CA GLU A 39 -18.56 3.36 -4.36
C GLU A 39 -19.04 2.95 -2.96
N ASP A 40 -19.32 1.66 -2.74
CA ASP A 40 -19.53 1.06 -1.42
C ASP A 40 -18.19 0.60 -0.81
N GLU A 41 -17.66 1.39 0.14
CA GLU A 41 -16.39 1.09 0.83
C GLU A 41 -16.41 -0.30 1.51
N GLU A 42 -17.56 -0.71 2.08
CA GLU A 42 -17.68 -2.00 2.75
C GLU A 42 -17.56 -3.15 1.74
N LYS A 43 -18.20 -3.01 0.58
CA LYS A 43 -18.08 -3.99 -0.50
C LYS A 43 -16.64 -4.08 -1.01
N MET A 44 -15.99 -2.94 -1.28
CA MET A 44 -14.59 -2.90 -1.72
C MET A 44 -13.67 -3.63 -0.73
N LEU A 45 -13.86 -3.39 0.58
CA LEU A 45 -13.09 -4.05 1.63
C LEU A 45 -13.34 -5.56 1.67
N LYS A 46 -14.59 -6.01 1.51
CA LYS A 46 -14.91 -7.44 1.42
C LYS A 46 -14.22 -8.10 0.22
N ASP A 47 -14.25 -7.44 -0.93
CA ASP A 47 -13.63 -7.94 -2.16
C ASP A 47 -12.11 -8.05 -2.00
N PHE A 48 -11.47 -7.02 -1.42
CA PHE A 48 -10.04 -7.02 -1.11
C PHE A 48 -9.65 -8.11 -0.10
N LEU A 49 -10.36 -8.19 1.03
CA LEU A 49 -10.07 -9.18 2.09
C LEU A 49 -10.29 -10.61 1.58
N GLY A 50 -11.34 -10.83 0.78
CA GLY A 50 -11.60 -12.10 0.12
C GLY A 50 -10.49 -12.48 -0.85
N TYR A 51 -10.03 -11.53 -1.69
CA TYR A 51 -8.87 -11.73 -2.54
C TYR A 51 -7.62 -12.09 -1.75
N PHE A 52 -7.30 -11.33 -0.69
CA PHE A 52 -6.13 -11.55 0.13
C PHE A 52 -6.13 -12.95 0.76
N HIS A 53 -7.28 -13.34 1.32
CA HIS A 53 -7.48 -14.65 1.93
C HIS A 53 -7.33 -15.79 0.91
N ASN A 54 -7.97 -15.66 -0.26
CA ASN A 54 -7.94 -16.69 -1.31
C ASN A 54 -6.56 -16.88 -1.92
N ARG A 55 -5.76 -15.81 -2.02
CA ARG A 55 -4.35 -15.89 -2.42
C ARG A 55 -3.45 -16.45 -1.31
N ASN A 56 -3.94 -16.51 -0.07
CA ASN A 56 -3.20 -17.01 1.09
C ASN A 56 -1.86 -16.26 1.28
N PHE A 57 -1.87 -14.94 1.08
CA PHE A 57 -0.71 -14.11 1.36
C PHE A 57 -0.32 -14.22 2.84
N LYS A 58 0.99 -14.30 3.09
CA LYS A 58 1.58 -14.45 4.43
C LYS A 58 2.35 -13.23 4.86
N GLU A 59 2.72 -12.37 3.92
CA GLU A 59 3.43 -11.14 4.15
C GLU A 59 2.76 -9.98 3.41
N ILE A 60 2.69 -8.84 4.09
CA ILE A 60 2.28 -7.55 3.55
C ILE A 60 3.52 -6.67 3.45
N ILE A 61 3.75 -6.11 2.27
CA ILE A 61 4.83 -5.18 1.98
C ILE A 61 4.22 -3.84 1.59
N GLY A 62 4.80 -2.73 2.06
CA GLY A 62 4.40 -1.40 1.61
C GLY A 62 5.39 -0.33 2.06
N TYR A 63 5.09 0.92 1.74
CA TYR A 63 5.88 2.07 2.18
C TYR A 63 5.09 2.91 3.18
N ASN A 64 5.55 2.97 4.44
CA ASN A 64 4.76 3.50 5.55
C ASN A 64 3.46 2.71 5.79
N ILE A 65 3.49 1.41 5.50
CA ILE A 65 2.33 0.50 5.46
C ILE A 65 1.52 0.40 6.76
N LEU A 66 2.10 0.84 7.89
CA LEU A 66 1.38 0.92 9.16
C LEU A 66 0.21 1.93 9.09
N PHE A 67 0.31 2.95 8.24
CA PHE A 67 -0.80 3.85 7.94
C PHE A 67 -1.97 3.06 7.34
N ASP A 68 -1.71 2.34 6.25
CA ASP A 68 -2.70 1.56 5.49
C ASP A 68 -3.37 0.50 6.37
N ILE A 69 -2.56 -0.28 7.09
CA ILE A 69 -3.05 -1.36 7.97
C ILE A 69 -3.93 -0.78 9.08
N ARG A 70 -3.54 0.35 9.68
CA ARG A 70 -4.36 1.03 10.70
C ARG A 70 -5.67 1.54 10.11
N PHE A 71 -5.64 2.07 8.90
CA PHE A 71 -6.83 2.58 8.22
C PHE A 71 -7.80 1.44 7.90
N ILE A 72 -7.32 0.37 7.25
CA ILE A 72 -8.10 -0.83 6.95
C ILE A 72 -8.66 -1.46 8.22
N PHE A 73 -7.87 -1.53 9.31
CA PHE A 73 -8.35 -2.00 10.61
C PHE A 73 -9.52 -1.18 11.14
N ALA A 74 -9.40 0.15 11.13
CA ALA A 74 -10.48 1.02 11.57
C ALA A 74 -11.76 0.84 10.74
N LYS A 75 -11.64 0.64 9.42
CA LYS A 75 -12.79 0.36 8.57
C LYS A 75 -13.39 -1.02 8.81
N CYS A 76 -12.56 -2.04 9.02
CA CYS A 76 -13.04 -3.36 9.43
C CYS A 76 -13.81 -3.30 10.75
N LEU A 77 -13.34 -2.52 11.74
CA LEU A 77 -14.08 -2.28 12.98
C LEU A 77 -15.42 -1.58 12.71
N ARG A 78 -15.43 -0.54 11.87
CA ARG A 78 -16.63 0.24 11.55
C ARG A 78 -17.73 -0.60 10.89
N TYR A 79 -17.33 -1.55 10.05
CA TYR A 79 -18.23 -2.40 9.26
C TYR A 79 -18.43 -3.81 9.84
N GLY A 80 -17.76 -4.16 10.94
CA GLY A 80 -17.85 -5.49 11.54
C GLY A 80 -17.30 -6.60 10.66
N LEU A 81 -16.24 -6.33 9.89
CA LEU A 81 -15.64 -7.29 8.96
C LEU A 81 -14.57 -8.15 9.64
N SER A 82 -14.59 -9.45 9.35
CA SER A 82 -13.45 -10.32 9.66
C SER A 82 -12.42 -10.25 8.54
N ALA A 83 -11.16 -9.99 8.90
CA ALA A 83 -10.04 -9.90 7.97
C ALA A 83 -9.15 -11.16 8.05
N ASN A 84 -9.77 -12.34 7.99
CA ASN A 84 -9.13 -13.66 8.19
C ASN A 84 -7.74 -13.78 7.53
N GLY A 85 -6.68 -13.74 8.34
CA GLY A 85 -5.30 -13.87 7.88
C GLY A 85 -4.57 -12.56 7.58
N PHE A 86 -5.29 -11.48 7.28
CA PHE A 86 -4.72 -10.17 6.93
C PHE A 86 -3.92 -9.57 8.10
N PHE A 87 -4.57 -9.33 9.24
CA PHE A 87 -3.90 -8.74 10.42
C PHE A 87 -2.91 -9.68 11.13
N SER A 88 -2.91 -10.97 10.80
CA SER A 88 -1.93 -11.94 11.30
C SER A 88 -0.74 -12.14 10.37
N SER A 89 -0.74 -11.52 9.18
CA SER A 89 0.38 -11.62 8.23
C SER A 89 1.59 -10.84 8.74
N SER A 90 2.79 -11.28 8.37
CA SER A 90 3.99 -10.50 8.66
C SER A 90 3.99 -9.20 7.89
N ILE A 91 4.59 -8.16 8.45
CA ILE A 91 4.66 -6.84 7.82
C ILE A 91 6.11 -6.50 7.50
N THR A 92 6.34 -6.04 6.27
CA THR A 92 7.59 -5.44 5.81
C THR A 92 7.33 -4.01 5.37
N ASP A 93 7.62 -3.08 6.27
CA ASP A 93 7.54 -1.64 5.98
C ASP A 93 8.87 -1.14 5.42
N LEU A 94 8.86 -0.78 4.13
CA LEU A 94 10.02 -0.22 3.45
C LEU A 94 10.45 1.12 4.07
N MET A 95 9.52 1.94 4.58
CA MET A 95 9.90 3.20 5.22
C MET A 95 10.76 2.94 6.46
N THR A 96 10.37 1.96 7.28
CA THR A 96 11.16 1.53 8.44
C THR A 96 12.52 0.99 8.01
N ILE A 97 12.60 0.20 6.94
CA ILE A 97 13.88 -0.30 6.40
C ILE A 97 14.77 0.85 5.93
N MET A 98 14.25 1.82 5.17
CA MET A 98 15.03 2.96 4.71
C MET A 98 15.51 3.84 5.87
N LYS A 99 14.75 3.90 6.96
CA LYS A 99 15.09 4.67 8.15
C LYS A 99 16.31 4.11 8.90
N SER A 100 16.30 2.81 9.15
CA SER A 100 17.23 2.19 10.11
C SER A 100 17.97 0.97 9.60
N VAL A 101 17.63 0.45 8.42
CA VAL A 101 18.11 -0.81 7.79
C VAL A 101 17.75 -2.05 8.59
N ARG A 102 18.04 -2.03 9.89
CA ARG A 102 17.62 -2.97 10.92
C ARG A 102 16.42 -2.39 11.65
N ARG A 103 15.50 -3.24 12.14
CA ARG A 103 14.33 -2.84 12.93
C ARG A 103 14.71 -2.34 14.33
N ILE A 104 15.40 -1.21 14.37
CA ILE A 104 15.91 -0.54 15.57
C ILE A 104 15.45 0.91 15.50
N TYR A 105 15.12 1.48 16.65
CA TYR A 105 14.76 2.88 16.76
C TYR A 105 15.94 3.78 16.37
N CYS A 106 15.69 4.75 15.50
CA CYS A 106 16.67 5.78 15.16
C CYS A 106 15.99 7.11 14.79
N TYR A 107 16.80 8.18 14.78
CA TYR A 107 16.36 9.54 14.46
C TYR A 107 16.55 9.94 12.99
N ASN A 108 17.06 9.03 12.15
CA ASN A 108 17.20 9.29 10.71
C ASN A 108 15.85 9.62 10.08
N LYS A 109 15.86 10.54 9.12
CA LYS A 109 14.69 10.79 8.27
C LYS A 109 14.56 9.62 7.30
N PRO A 110 13.37 8.98 7.21
CA PRO A 110 13.21 7.83 6.33
C PRO A 110 13.17 8.20 4.87
N GLY A 111 12.92 9.46 4.48
CA GLY A 111 12.59 9.84 3.10
C GLY A 111 11.17 9.41 2.68
N THR A 112 10.72 9.93 1.56
CA THR A 112 9.48 9.53 0.88
C THR A 112 9.75 8.43 -0.14
N LEU A 113 8.71 7.71 -0.57
CA LEU A 113 8.85 6.73 -1.64
C LEU A 113 9.43 7.38 -2.91
N ASN A 114 8.96 8.58 -3.26
CA ASN A 114 9.45 9.33 -4.42
C ASN A 114 10.96 9.62 -4.35
N GLU A 115 11.44 10.13 -3.21
CA GLU A 115 12.86 10.46 -3.02
C GLU A 115 13.75 9.22 -3.19
N TRP A 116 13.35 8.08 -2.63
CA TRP A 116 14.10 6.84 -2.82
C TRP A 116 14.06 6.32 -4.24
N THR A 117 12.93 6.42 -4.91
CA THR A 117 12.79 5.89 -6.28
C THR A 117 13.57 6.73 -7.27
N GLU A 118 13.58 8.06 -7.08
CA GLU A 118 14.44 8.96 -7.84
C GLU A 118 15.92 8.63 -7.61
N PHE A 119 16.34 8.43 -6.36
CA PHE A 119 17.72 8.07 -6.03
C PHE A 119 18.14 6.71 -6.62
N VAL A 120 17.28 5.68 -6.51
CA VAL A 120 17.61 4.30 -6.89
C VAL A 120 17.50 4.05 -8.40
N PHE A 121 16.49 4.62 -9.04
CA PHE A 121 16.13 4.34 -10.43
C PHE A 121 16.37 5.52 -11.38
N GLY A 122 16.72 6.71 -10.87
CA GLY A 122 16.91 7.92 -11.68
C GLY A 122 15.60 8.53 -12.19
N ALA A 123 14.44 8.03 -11.73
CA ALA A 123 13.12 8.52 -12.08
C ALA A 123 12.21 8.49 -10.86
N GLY A 124 11.59 9.63 -10.55
CA GLY A 124 10.59 9.75 -9.50
C GLY A 124 9.20 9.27 -9.93
N LYS A 125 8.26 9.31 -8.98
CA LYS A 125 6.82 9.20 -9.22
C LYS A 125 6.35 10.33 -10.14
N TYR A 126 5.35 10.03 -10.95
CA TYR A 126 4.62 11.07 -11.67
C TYR A 126 3.85 11.93 -10.66
N PRO A 127 4.06 13.26 -10.64
CA PRO A 127 3.31 14.11 -9.72
C PRO A 127 1.84 14.11 -10.10
N LEU A 128 0.98 14.03 -9.09
CA LEU A 128 -0.41 14.43 -9.26
C LEU A 128 -0.47 15.95 -9.36
N THR A 129 -1.30 16.45 -10.29
CA THR A 129 -1.53 17.90 -10.45
C THR A 129 -2.50 18.45 -9.40
N GLU A 130 -3.23 17.58 -8.73
CA GLU A 130 -4.31 17.87 -7.78
C GLU A 130 -4.21 16.88 -6.61
N SER A 131 -4.79 17.19 -5.45
CA SER A 131 -4.82 16.22 -4.34
C SER A 131 -5.73 15.04 -4.66
N ILE A 132 -5.53 13.90 -3.98
CA ILE A 132 -6.40 12.72 -4.11
C ILE A 132 -7.86 13.08 -3.79
N SER A 133 -8.10 13.89 -2.75
CA SER A 133 -9.43 14.38 -2.38
C SER A 133 -10.05 15.20 -3.52
N ASP A 134 -9.31 16.14 -4.12
CA ASP A 134 -9.82 16.95 -5.23
C ASP A 134 -10.18 16.10 -6.46
N LEU A 135 -9.37 15.10 -6.77
CA LEU A 135 -9.63 14.17 -7.87
C LEU A 135 -10.88 13.35 -7.60
N PHE A 136 -11.08 12.92 -6.35
CA PHE A 136 -12.25 12.15 -5.94
C PHE A 136 -13.52 12.98 -6.03
N ASP A 137 -13.51 14.21 -5.50
CA ASP A 137 -14.64 15.15 -5.57
C ASP A 137 -15.05 15.48 -7.02
N LYS A 138 -14.07 15.45 -7.95
CA LYS A 138 -14.29 15.67 -9.39
C LYS A 138 -14.67 14.39 -10.15
N GLY A 139 -14.82 13.26 -9.46
CA GLY A 139 -15.13 11.97 -10.08
C GLY A 139 -14.02 11.43 -10.98
N LYS A 140 -12.77 11.89 -10.84
CA LYS A 140 -11.61 11.47 -11.65
C LYS A 140 -11.00 10.16 -11.14
N ILE A 141 -11.85 9.17 -10.88
CA ILE A 141 -11.48 7.88 -10.24
C ILE A 141 -10.39 7.13 -11.03
N SER A 142 -10.46 7.17 -12.36
CA SER A 142 -9.46 6.51 -13.21
C SER A 142 -8.04 7.05 -12.99
N GLN A 143 -7.89 8.34 -12.67
CA GLN A 143 -6.58 8.93 -12.38
C GLN A 143 -6.04 8.44 -11.03
N ILE A 144 -6.90 8.33 -10.02
CA ILE A 144 -6.55 7.79 -8.71
C ILE A 144 -6.12 6.33 -8.84
N ILE A 145 -6.89 5.51 -9.57
CA ILE A 145 -6.56 4.10 -9.81
C ILE A 145 -5.21 3.97 -10.53
N GLU A 146 -4.96 4.75 -11.58
CA GLU A 146 -3.68 4.68 -12.30
C GLU A 146 -2.51 5.17 -11.46
N TYR A 147 -2.72 6.15 -10.59
CA TYR A 147 -1.72 6.61 -9.64
C TYR A 147 -1.38 5.51 -8.62
N ASN A 148 -2.39 4.94 -7.97
CA ASN A 148 -2.22 3.87 -6.99
C ASN A 148 -1.58 2.60 -7.61
N LYS A 149 -1.94 2.22 -8.85
CA LYS A 149 -1.26 1.14 -9.60
C LYS A 149 0.25 1.38 -9.72
N ARG A 150 0.65 2.61 -9.99
CA ARG A 150 2.08 2.97 -10.10
C ARG A 150 2.75 2.91 -8.74
N ASP A 151 2.05 3.34 -7.68
CA ASP A 151 2.58 3.31 -6.33
C ASP A 151 2.86 1.88 -5.85
N VAL A 152 1.96 0.91 -6.08
CA VAL A 152 2.26 -0.50 -5.79
C VAL A 152 3.38 -1.07 -6.68
N GLU A 153 3.45 -0.70 -7.95
CA GLU A 153 4.51 -1.16 -8.85
C GLU A 153 5.89 -0.65 -8.41
N ILE A 154 5.98 0.64 -8.12
CA ILE A 154 7.23 1.28 -7.69
C ILE A 154 7.64 0.78 -6.31
N THR A 155 6.68 0.56 -5.40
CA THR A 155 6.93 -0.06 -4.09
C THR A 155 7.52 -1.46 -4.23
N TYR A 156 6.98 -2.27 -5.16
CA TYR A 156 7.51 -3.59 -5.47
C TYR A 156 8.95 -3.52 -5.99
N GLN A 157 9.23 -2.66 -6.97
CA GLN A 157 10.58 -2.50 -7.52
C GLN A 157 11.60 -2.08 -6.44
N LEU A 158 11.19 -1.18 -5.56
CA LEU A 158 12.02 -0.76 -4.42
C LEU A 158 12.25 -1.92 -3.44
N TRP A 159 11.22 -2.71 -3.15
CA TRP A 159 11.34 -3.91 -2.33
C TRP A 159 12.31 -4.93 -2.96
N GLU A 160 12.21 -5.22 -4.26
CA GLU A 160 13.16 -6.10 -4.96
C GLU A 160 14.60 -5.60 -4.81
N ARG A 161 14.81 -4.28 -4.94
CA ARG A 161 16.14 -3.69 -4.74
C ARG A 161 16.64 -3.90 -3.31
N VAL A 162 15.77 -3.75 -2.31
CA VAL A 162 16.11 -4.01 -0.90
C VAL A 162 16.46 -5.48 -0.69
N GLN A 163 15.66 -6.42 -1.22
CA GLN A 163 15.93 -7.85 -1.12
C GLN A 163 17.30 -8.21 -1.69
N LYS A 164 17.63 -7.67 -2.86
CA LYS A 164 18.95 -7.85 -3.49
C LYS A 164 20.10 -7.31 -2.62
N VAL A 165 19.93 -6.16 -1.97
CA VAL A 165 20.93 -5.60 -1.05
C VAL A 165 21.09 -6.47 0.21
N PHE A 166 20.01 -7.09 0.69
CA PHE A 166 20.06 -8.04 1.79
C PHE A 166 20.62 -9.42 1.39
N GLY A 167 20.90 -9.66 0.12
CA GLY A 167 21.45 -10.92 -0.38
C GLY A 167 20.40 -12.01 -0.53
N HIS A 168 19.13 -11.63 -0.74
CA HIS A 168 18.08 -12.55 -1.18
C HIS A 168 18.02 -12.54 -2.72
N ASP A 169 17.94 -13.74 -3.31
CA ASP A 169 17.80 -13.99 -4.75
C ASP A 169 16.32 -14.15 -5.14
#